data_AF-A0A519LNX9-F1
#
_entry.id   AF-A0A519LNX9-F1
#
_cell.length_a   1.000
_cell.length_b   1.000
_cell.length_c   1.000
_cell.angle_alpha   90.00
_cell.angle_beta   90.00
_cell.angle_gamma   90.00
#
_symmetry.space_group_name_H-M   'P 1'
#
loop_
_entity.id
_entity.type
_entity.pdbx_description
1 polymer ?
#
loop_
_entity_poly.entity_id
_entity_poly.type
_entity_poly.pdbx_seq_one_letter_code
_entity_poly.pdbx_strand_id
1 'polypeptide(L)'
;MTNKIKFLPFILLCVAVKAQVGINTTSPKSTLDVNGTLTLRNELRVGGTKTVAGNPGTNNQILVSQGDNVTPQWKDSKLGFFEVDEFRITYSDAKINETGINFSNTTVNPVYETSQINDPFAGSSTAPLKPAWSEITFSTPSQFKVYNPVNKVDFVFQTGVEMSDSNASADQFVRYACGIFLNDQLKAVRADQINGVVNKGQKNQSIFTLKYVVENLPAVDASLVPITYTVKVGCRRITSSSPGYHLAIGTTTTDGTNVANNFMMKSVLKFDVTEQVKVIY
;
A
#
# COMPACT_ATOMS: atom_id res chain seq x y z
N MET A 1 -14.48 86.35 63.71
CA MET A 1 -13.73 85.37 62.89
C MET A 1 -14.66 84.19 62.63
N THR A 2 -15.11 84.04 61.39
CA THR A 2 -16.17 83.08 61.00
C THR A 2 -15.51 81.89 60.32
N ASN A 3 -15.57 80.70 60.91
CA ASN A 3 -14.92 79.50 60.41
C ASN A 3 -15.88 78.75 59.46
N LYS A 4 -15.55 78.68 58.17
CA LYS A 4 -16.34 77.95 57.16
C LYS A 4 -15.83 76.52 57.04
N ILE A 5 -16.59 75.55 57.55
CA ILE A 5 -16.37 74.12 57.31
C ILE A 5 -16.86 73.81 55.88
N LYS A 6 -15.94 73.42 54.98
CA LYS A 6 -16.29 72.91 53.65
C LYS A 6 -16.37 71.39 53.72
N PHE A 7 -17.57 70.86 53.48
CA PHE A 7 -17.82 69.43 53.25
C PHE A 7 -17.25 69.06 51.87
N LEU A 8 -16.35 68.08 51.81
CA LEU A 8 -15.80 67.53 50.57
C LEU A 8 -16.49 66.19 50.27
N PRO A 9 -17.13 65.98 49.11
CA PRO A 9 -17.77 64.70 48.80
C PRO A 9 -16.72 63.70 48.32
N PHE A 10 -16.67 62.53 48.96
CA PHE A 10 -15.83 61.41 48.55
C PHE A 10 -16.47 60.72 47.35
N ILE A 11 -15.90 60.92 46.15
CA ILE A 11 -16.31 60.23 44.92
C ILE A 11 -15.81 58.78 44.99
N LEU A 12 -16.77 57.84 44.99
CA LEU A 12 -16.52 56.41 44.91
C LEU A 12 -16.05 56.06 43.49
N LEU A 13 -14.74 55.85 43.33
CA LEU A 13 -14.15 55.42 42.07
C LEU A 13 -14.37 53.91 41.89
N CYS A 14 -15.44 53.52 41.18
CA CYS A 14 -15.65 52.14 40.75
C CYS A 14 -14.62 51.77 39.67
N VAL A 15 -13.53 51.13 40.07
CA VAL A 15 -12.55 50.56 39.13
C VAL A 15 -13.13 49.25 38.59
N ALA A 16 -13.50 49.23 37.31
CA ALA A 16 -13.91 48.01 36.62
C ALA A 16 -12.68 47.14 36.35
N VAL A 17 -12.33 46.27 37.30
CA VAL A 17 -11.23 45.31 37.15
C VAL A 17 -11.71 44.16 36.27
N LYS A 18 -11.01 43.89 35.15
CA LYS A 18 -11.28 42.71 34.33
C LYS A 18 -10.88 41.45 35.12
N ALA A 19 -11.83 40.54 35.36
CA ALA A 19 -11.61 39.29 36.08
C ALA A 19 -10.96 38.21 35.18
N GLN A 20 -9.76 38.48 34.65
CA GLN A 20 -8.96 37.48 33.95
C GLN A 20 -8.07 36.73 34.96
N VAL A 21 -7.97 35.41 34.80
CA VAL A 21 -7.09 34.56 35.63
C VAL A 21 -5.85 34.22 34.82
N GLY A 22 -4.71 34.74 35.25
CA GLY A 22 -3.39 34.37 34.73
C GLY A 22 -2.68 33.42 35.71
N ILE A 23 -2.27 32.25 35.23
CA ILE A 23 -1.35 31.36 35.97
C ILE A 23 0.04 31.51 35.36
N ASN A 24 0.99 31.97 36.17
CA ASN A 24 2.38 32.23 35.74
C ASN A 24 2.50 33.28 34.61
N THR A 25 1.57 34.23 34.54
CA THR A 25 1.61 35.38 33.63
C THR A 25 0.91 36.58 34.27
N THR A 26 1.51 37.77 34.14
CA THR A 26 0.93 39.04 34.61
C THR A 26 0.12 39.75 33.52
N SER A 27 0.16 39.25 32.28
CA SER A 27 -0.58 39.79 31.13
C SER A 27 -1.34 38.66 30.42
N PRO A 28 -2.49 38.22 30.95
CA PRO A 28 -3.29 37.13 30.38
C PRO A 28 -3.83 37.49 28.99
N LYS A 29 -3.70 36.60 28.02
CA LYS A 29 -4.22 36.76 26.64
C LYS A 29 -5.66 36.28 26.47
N SER A 30 -6.22 35.63 27.47
CA SER A 30 -7.58 35.06 27.48
C SER A 30 -8.22 35.20 28.87
N THR A 31 -9.45 34.73 29.06
CA THR A 31 -10.11 34.74 30.38
C THR A 31 -9.39 33.86 31.39
N LEU A 32 -8.86 32.73 30.94
CA LEU A 32 -7.96 31.86 31.69
C LEU A 32 -6.74 31.58 30.82
N ASP A 33 -5.58 32.06 31.24
CA ASP A 33 -4.31 31.90 30.56
C ASP A 33 -3.32 31.18 31.47
N VAL A 34 -2.84 30.02 31.03
CA VAL A 34 -1.87 29.20 31.76
C VAL A 34 -0.57 29.18 30.98
N ASN A 35 0.43 29.91 31.48
CA ASN A 35 1.77 29.90 30.90
C ASN A 35 2.63 28.81 31.57
N GLY A 36 2.32 27.56 31.25
CA GLY A 36 2.96 26.38 31.82
C GLY A 36 2.24 25.08 31.43
N THR A 37 2.53 23.99 32.15
CA THR A 37 1.91 22.69 31.92
C THR A 37 0.54 22.61 32.60
N LEU A 38 -0.47 22.12 31.86
CA LEU A 38 -1.80 21.80 32.39
C LEU A 38 -1.91 20.28 32.61
N THR A 39 -2.28 19.87 33.81
CA THR A 39 -2.70 18.49 34.11
C THR A 39 -4.16 18.50 34.54
N LEU A 40 -4.99 17.73 33.85
CA LEU A 40 -6.40 17.54 34.21
C LEU A 40 -6.51 16.27 35.06
N ARG A 41 -7.26 16.34 36.17
CA ARG A 41 -7.58 15.15 37.00
C ARG A 41 -8.70 14.30 36.40
N ASN A 42 -9.48 14.92 35.53
CA ASN A 42 -10.64 14.36 34.85
C ASN A 42 -10.47 14.60 33.34
N GLU A 43 -11.56 14.55 32.60
CA GLU A 43 -11.62 14.86 31.17
C GLU A 43 -11.58 16.36 30.85
N LEU A 44 -11.22 16.67 29.60
CA LEU A 44 -11.50 17.97 28.99
C LEU A 44 -12.89 17.96 28.37
N ARG A 45 -13.76 18.89 28.80
CA ARG A 45 -15.11 19.06 28.23
C ARG A 45 -15.20 20.35 27.44
N VAL A 46 -15.75 20.29 26.21
CA VAL A 46 -15.91 21.45 25.32
C VAL A 46 -17.38 21.67 24.94
N GLY A 47 -17.76 22.87 24.52
CA GLY A 47 -19.14 23.17 24.10
C GLY A 47 -20.14 23.40 25.24
N GLY A 48 -19.67 23.48 26.49
CA GLY A 48 -20.51 23.76 27.65
C GLY A 48 -20.84 25.24 27.84
N THR A 49 -21.73 25.53 28.78
CA THR A 49 -22.07 26.87 29.24
C THR A 49 -21.80 27.01 30.74
N LYS A 50 -22.16 28.15 31.35
CA LYS A 50 -22.03 28.35 32.81
C LYS A 50 -22.86 27.35 33.63
N THR A 51 -23.95 26.82 33.08
CA THR A 51 -24.91 25.96 33.79
C THR A 51 -25.04 24.56 33.19
N VAL A 52 -24.43 24.32 32.02
CA VAL A 52 -24.49 23.04 31.31
C VAL A 52 -23.07 22.55 31.06
N ALA A 53 -22.78 21.33 31.52
CA ALA A 53 -21.48 20.71 31.29
C ALA A 53 -21.24 20.48 29.78
N GLY A 54 -19.99 20.67 29.33
CA GLY A 54 -19.60 20.36 27.96
C GLY A 54 -19.51 18.86 27.67
N ASN A 55 -19.24 18.53 26.41
CA ASN A 55 -19.06 17.17 25.92
C ASN A 55 -17.61 16.68 26.20
N PRO A 56 -17.43 15.54 26.89
CA PRO A 56 -16.12 14.96 27.18
C PRO A 56 -15.46 14.25 25.99
N GLY A 57 -16.20 14.06 24.90
CA GLY A 57 -15.79 13.18 23.80
C GLY A 57 -16.03 11.71 24.15
N THR A 58 -15.76 10.86 23.16
CA THR A 58 -15.78 9.40 23.30
C THR A 58 -14.49 8.82 22.72
N ASN A 59 -14.25 7.51 22.93
CA ASN A 59 -13.08 6.85 22.37
C ASN A 59 -13.00 7.04 20.85
N ASN A 60 -11.79 7.16 20.32
CA ASN A 60 -11.50 7.34 18.90
C ASN A 60 -12.00 8.65 18.28
N GLN A 61 -12.24 9.67 19.10
CA GLN A 61 -12.49 11.04 18.64
C GLN A 61 -11.24 11.92 18.78
N ILE A 62 -11.08 12.84 17.83
CA ILE A 62 -10.10 13.92 17.89
C ILE A 62 -10.78 15.24 18.17
N LEU A 63 -10.14 16.10 18.97
CA LEU A 63 -10.62 17.47 19.18
C LEU A 63 -10.18 18.35 18.01
N VAL A 64 -11.13 18.92 17.28
CA VAL A 64 -10.86 19.68 16.06
C VAL A 64 -11.29 21.14 16.25
N SER A 65 -10.36 22.07 16.02
CA SER A 65 -10.68 23.50 15.91
C SER A 65 -11.67 23.73 14.76
N GLN A 66 -12.70 24.53 15.00
CA GLN A 66 -13.71 24.88 13.98
C GLN A 66 -13.49 26.28 13.38
N GLY A 67 -12.32 26.89 13.64
CA GLY A 67 -12.03 28.27 13.28
C GLY A 67 -12.34 29.26 14.41
N ASP A 68 -12.04 30.53 14.17
CA ASP A 68 -12.12 31.57 15.18
C ASP A 68 -13.54 31.74 15.72
N ASN A 69 -13.65 31.89 17.04
CA ASN A 69 -14.91 32.07 17.77
C ASN A 69 -15.91 30.92 17.65
N VAL A 70 -15.52 29.76 17.09
CA VAL A 70 -16.35 28.56 17.08
C VAL A 70 -15.80 27.57 18.09
N THR A 71 -16.67 27.00 18.92
CA THR A 71 -16.24 26.06 19.96
C THR A 71 -15.67 24.79 19.32
N PRO A 72 -14.46 24.34 19.70
CA PRO A 72 -13.90 23.08 19.24
C PRO A 72 -14.87 21.92 19.45
N GLN A 73 -14.85 20.95 18.54
CA GLN A 73 -15.75 19.80 18.55
C GLN A 73 -14.96 18.50 18.53
N TRP A 74 -15.43 17.52 19.29
CA TRP A 74 -15.00 16.14 19.13
C TRP A 74 -15.55 15.60 17.80
N LYS A 75 -14.66 15.10 16.94
CA LYS A 75 -15.03 14.47 15.67
C LYS A 75 -14.46 13.06 15.61
N ASP A 76 -15.25 12.15 15.07
CA ASP A 76 -14.79 10.79 14.82
C ASP A 76 -13.60 10.82 13.84
N SER A 77 -12.56 10.07 14.18
CA SER A 77 -11.45 9.87 13.25
C SER A 77 -11.92 8.97 12.11
N LYS A 78 -11.71 9.41 10.86
CA LYS A 78 -11.92 8.56 9.68
C LYS A 78 -10.86 7.46 9.56
N LEU A 79 -9.76 7.58 10.30
CA LEU A 79 -8.73 6.56 10.41
C LEU A 79 -8.89 5.89 11.77
N GLY A 80 -8.95 4.56 11.79
CA GLY A 80 -8.85 3.81 13.04
C GLY A 80 -7.55 4.20 13.75
N PHE A 81 -7.64 4.42 15.06
CA PHE A 81 -6.44 4.40 15.88
C PHE A 81 -5.98 2.96 15.96
N PHE A 82 -4.70 2.75 15.69
CA PHE A 82 -4.11 1.44 15.81
C PHE A 82 -3.48 1.32 17.19
N GLU A 83 -3.76 0.21 17.87
CA GLU A 83 -3.13 -0.11 19.14
C GLU A 83 -1.72 -0.70 18.91
N VAL A 84 -0.96 -0.82 20.00
CA VAL A 84 0.33 -1.52 19.98
C VAL A 84 0.11 -2.93 19.45
N ASP A 85 1.03 -3.40 18.61
CA ASP A 85 1.02 -4.73 17.99
C ASP A 85 -0.04 -4.97 16.90
N GLU A 86 -0.94 -4.01 16.64
CA GLU A 86 -1.81 -4.08 15.47
C GLU A 86 -1.04 -3.82 14.17
N PHE A 87 -1.57 -4.33 13.06
CA PHE A 87 -0.99 -4.16 11.73
C PHE A 87 -1.75 -3.09 10.96
N ARG A 88 -1.01 -2.16 10.33
CA ARG A 88 -1.56 -1.10 9.47
C ARG A 88 -0.95 -1.16 8.08
N ILE A 89 -1.79 -1.01 7.05
CA ILE A 89 -1.32 -0.79 5.68
C ILE A 89 -0.64 0.58 5.60
N THR A 90 0.67 0.59 5.33
CA THR A 90 1.47 1.80 5.17
C THR A 90 1.61 2.21 3.70
N TYR A 91 1.44 1.27 2.77
CA TYR A 91 1.53 1.51 1.34
C TYR A 91 0.65 0.53 0.56
N SER A 92 0.05 0.98 -0.54
CA SER A 92 -0.73 0.15 -1.46
C SER A 92 -0.56 0.69 -2.87
N ASP A 93 -0.34 -0.20 -3.83
CA ASP A 93 -0.24 0.16 -5.25
C ASP A 93 -0.83 -0.93 -6.14
N ALA A 94 -1.36 -0.51 -7.29
CA ALA A 94 -1.93 -1.39 -8.29
C ALA A 94 -1.54 -0.90 -9.70
N LYS A 95 -0.93 -1.79 -10.48
CA LYS A 95 -0.43 -1.51 -11.82
C LYS A 95 -1.09 -2.43 -12.84
N ILE A 96 -1.28 -1.91 -14.05
CA ILE A 96 -1.78 -2.65 -15.19
C ILE A 96 -0.78 -2.61 -16.35
N ASN A 97 -0.74 -3.68 -17.14
CA ASN A 97 0.04 -3.76 -18.37
C ASN A 97 -0.75 -4.51 -19.46
N GLU A 98 -0.80 -3.96 -20.66
CA GLU A 98 -1.48 -4.55 -21.84
C GLU A 98 -0.49 -4.93 -22.96
N THR A 99 0.82 -4.80 -22.71
CA THR A 99 1.86 -5.21 -23.68
C THR A 99 2.10 -6.70 -23.61
N GLY A 100 2.16 -7.25 -22.40
CA GLY A 100 2.44 -8.66 -22.11
C GLY A 100 3.78 -9.15 -22.66
N ILE A 101 3.88 -10.48 -22.77
CA ILE A 101 5.02 -11.22 -23.30
C ILE A 101 4.49 -12.23 -24.32
N ASN A 102 5.16 -12.31 -25.47
CA ASN A 102 4.95 -13.34 -26.47
C ASN A 102 6.18 -14.29 -26.49
N PHE A 103 5.95 -15.58 -26.27
CA PHE A 103 6.99 -16.60 -26.33
C PHE A 103 7.02 -17.29 -27.70
N SER A 104 8.23 -17.64 -28.16
CA SER A 104 8.43 -18.43 -29.38
C SER A 104 7.71 -19.78 -29.31
N ASN A 105 7.31 -20.31 -30.47
CA ASN A 105 6.67 -21.61 -30.64
C ASN A 105 7.64 -22.72 -31.14
N THR A 106 8.91 -22.40 -31.39
CA THR A 106 9.86 -23.33 -32.01
C THR A 106 10.51 -24.30 -31.03
N THR A 107 10.52 -23.97 -29.73
CA THR A 107 11.18 -24.76 -28.70
C THR A 107 10.17 -25.47 -27.81
N VAL A 108 10.27 -26.80 -27.77
CA VAL A 108 9.39 -27.64 -26.93
C VAL A 108 9.75 -27.50 -25.46
N ASN A 109 11.04 -27.69 -25.14
CA ASN A 109 11.61 -27.63 -23.80
C ASN A 109 12.72 -26.57 -23.77
N PRO A 110 12.41 -25.33 -23.35
CA PRO A 110 13.46 -24.36 -23.04
C PRO A 110 14.39 -24.93 -21.95
N VAL A 111 15.65 -24.47 -21.94
CA VAL A 111 16.74 -24.94 -21.05
C VAL A 111 16.42 -24.79 -19.55
N TYR A 112 15.35 -24.10 -19.21
CA TYR A 112 15.03 -23.68 -17.87
C TYR A 112 13.75 -24.33 -17.37
N GLU A 113 13.87 -25.42 -16.60
CA GLU A 113 12.71 -26.21 -16.15
C GLU A 113 12.37 -26.00 -14.66
N THR A 114 13.34 -25.61 -13.84
CA THR A 114 13.18 -25.46 -12.39
C THR A 114 13.41 -24.03 -11.92
N SER A 115 12.95 -23.70 -10.71
CA SER A 115 13.23 -22.43 -10.01
C SER A 115 13.52 -22.67 -8.54
N GLN A 116 14.32 -21.80 -7.95
CA GLN A 116 14.54 -21.76 -6.50
C GLN A 116 14.28 -20.33 -5.97
N ILE A 117 13.93 -20.23 -4.69
CA ILE A 117 13.86 -18.90 -4.06
C ILE A 117 15.23 -18.23 -4.14
N ASN A 118 15.22 -16.92 -4.39
CA ASN A 118 16.36 -16.06 -4.67
C ASN A 118 17.08 -16.33 -6.01
N ASP A 119 16.44 -17.00 -6.97
CA ASP A 119 16.93 -16.97 -8.35
C ASP A 119 17.08 -15.53 -8.83
N PRO A 120 18.18 -15.18 -9.53
CA PRO A 120 18.30 -13.87 -10.14
C PRO A 120 17.28 -13.71 -11.27
N PHE A 121 16.83 -12.48 -11.49
CA PHE A 121 15.93 -12.13 -12.59
C PHE A 121 16.58 -12.36 -13.96
N ALA A 122 17.82 -11.87 -14.12
CA ALA A 122 18.64 -12.09 -15.29
C ALA A 122 19.49 -13.38 -15.12
N GLY A 123 19.56 -14.21 -16.16
CA GLY A 123 20.34 -15.45 -16.17
C GLY A 123 21.28 -15.54 -17.38
N SER A 124 22.39 -16.28 -17.22
CA SER A 124 23.31 -16.65 -18.31
C SER A 124 22.91 -18.01 -18.88
N SER A 125 23.03 -18.21 -20.20
CA SER A 125 22.79 -19.49 -20.87
C SER A 125 23.83 -20.58 -20.57
N THR A 126 24.84 -20.29 -19.75
CA THR A 126 25.88 -21.23 -19.30
C THR A 126 25.75 -21.47 -17.79
N ALA A 127 25.47 -22.73 -17.40
CA ALA A 127 25.12 -23.13 -16.03
C ALA A 127 26.23 -22.85 -14.97
N PRO A 128 25.88 -22.73 -13.66
CA PRO A 128 24.57 -22.97 -13.04
C PRO A 128 23.93 -21.67 -12.53
N LEU A 129 23.41 -20.84 -13.43
CA LEU A 129 22.68 -19.61 -13.08
C LEU A 129 21.37 -19.52 -13.87
N LYS A 130 20.39 -20.32 -13.42
CA LYS A 130 18.94 -20.09 -13.33
C LYS A 130 18.20 -19.38 -14.51
N PRO A 131 16.88 -19.59 -14.65
CA PRO A 131 16.15 -19.20 -15.85
C PRO A 131 16.24 -17.72 -16.22
N ALA A 132 16.43 -17.41 -17.51
CA ALA A 132 16.16 -16.05 -17.99
C ALA A 132 14.64 -15.81 -17.98
N TRP A 133 14.19 -14.83 -17.20
CA TRP A 133 12.80 -14.42 -17.12
C TRP A 133 12.52 -13.28 -18.09
N SER A 134 11.34 -13.29 -18.70
CA SER A 134 10.85 -12.15 -19.47
C SER A 134 10.01 -11.25 -18.55
N GLU A 135 10.30 -9.96 -18.53
CA GLU A 135 9.61 -9.00 -17.65
C GLU A 135 8.24 -8.63 -18.19
N ILE A 136 7.23 -8.56 -17.31
CA ILE A 136 6.02 -7.76 -17.55
C ILE A 136 6.34 -6.32 -17.11
N THR A 137 6.65 -5.45 -18.08
CA THR A 137 7.05 -4.08 -17.79
C THR A 137 5.84 -3.18 -17.51
N PHE A 138 5.78 -2.59 -16.32
CA PHE A 138 4.77 -1.58 -15.99
C PHE A 138 5.25 -0.16 -16.33
N SER A 139 4.33 0.77 -16.57
CA SER A 139 4.63 2.14 -17.02
C SER A 139 5.48 2.96 -16.03
N THR A 140 5.42 2.62 -14.75
CA THR A 140 6.27 3.20 -13.70
C THR A 140 6.92 2.08 -12.89
N PRO A 141 8.16 2.27 -12.39
CA PRO A 141 8.78 1.31 -11.48
C PRO A 141 7.85 0.99 -10.31
N SER A 142 7.67 -0.30 -10.03
CA SER A 142 6.90 -0.77 -8.86
C SER A 142 7.86 -0.82 -7.67
N GLN A 143 7.75 0.12 -6.74
CA GLN A 143 8.70 0.26 -5.63
C GLN A 143 7.98 0.57 -4.32
N PHE A 144 8.52 0.09 -3.20
CA PHE A 144 8.07 0.44 -1.86
C PHE A 144 9.22 0.46 -0.86
N LYS A 145 8.95 1.05 0.31
CA LYS A 145 9.84 1.04 1.47
C LYS A 145 9.13 0.37 2.63
N VAL A 146 9.93 -0.19 3.54
CA VAL A 146 9.48 -0.75 4.80
C VAL A 146 10.20 -0.01 5.92
N TYR A 147 9.48 0.41 6.95
CA TYR A 147 10.07 1.14 8.08
C TYR A 147 10.15 0.28 9.35
N ASN A 148 9.27 -0.69 9.52
CA ASN A 148 9.30 -1.64 10.63
C ASN A 148 9.75 -3.04 10.16
N PRO A 149 10.79 -3.66 10.78
CA PRO A 149 11.20 -5.03 10.46
C PRO A 149 10.13 -6.10 10.76
N VAL A 150 9.09 -5.76 11.53
CA VAL A 150 7.87 -6.59 11.64
C VAL A 150 6.85 -6.08 10.64
N ASN A 151 6.80 -6.72 9.48
CA ASN A 151 5.97 -6.31 8.35
C ASN A 151 5.51 -7.52 7.53
N LYS A 152 4.49 -7.29 6.70
CA LYS A 152 3.99 -8.23 5.71
C LYS A 152 3.76 -7.48 4.41
N VAL A 153 4.20 -8.05 3.30
CA VAL A 153 3.93 -7.52 1.97
C VAL A 153 3.16 -8.55 1.18
N ASP A 154 1.89 -8.25 0.96
CA ASP A 154 0.96 -9.07 0.20
C ASP A 154 1.06 -8.70 -1.28
N PHE A 155 1.37 -9.67 -2.13
CA PHE A 155 1.39 -9.53 -3.58
C PHE A 155 0.27 -10.34 -4.22
N VAL A 156 -0.39 -9.73 -5.20
CA VAL A 156 -1.33 -10.39 -6.09
C VAL A 156 -0.97 -10.01 -7.52
N PHE A 157 -0.61 -11.00 -8.32
CA PHE A 157 -0.44 -10.87 -9.76
C PHE A 157 -1.49 -11.70 -10.48
N GLN A 158 -2.26 -11.08 -11.37
CA GLN A 158 -3.23 -11.75 -12.22
C GLN A 158 -3.00 -11.37 -13.67
N THR A 159 -3.07 -12.33 -14.58
CA THR A 159 -2.85 -12.08 -16.01
C THR A 159 -3.62 -13.06 -16.87
N GLY A 160 -3.99 -12.66 -18.08
CA GLY A 160 -4.49 -13.57 -19.09
C GLY A 160 -3.34 -14.36 -19.72
N VAL A 161 -3.60 -15.62 -20.03
CA VAL A 161 -2.68 -16.49 -20.75
C VAL A 161 -3.40 -17.05 -21.97
N GLU A 162 -2.78 -16.96 -23.14
CA GLU A 162 -3.31 -17.51 -24.38
C GLU A 162 -2.33 -18.49 -25.00
N MET A 163 -2.85 -19.60 -25.50
CA MET A 163 -2.13 -20.49 -26.40
C MET A 163 -2.84 -20.58 -27.74
N SER A 164 -2.07 -20.59 -28.83
CA SER A 164 -2.64 -20.88 -30.14
C SER A 164 -2.73 -22.38 -30.34
N ASP A 165 -3.97 -22.86 -30.36
CA ASP A 165 -4.32 -24.26 -30.66
C ASP A 165 -5.43 -24.27 -31.71
N SER A 166 -5.11 -23.84 -32.91
CA SER A 166 -6.14 -23.69 -33.95
C SER A 166 -6.54 -25.02 -34.61
N ASN A 167 -5.76 -26.10 -34.47
CA ASN A 167 -5.99 -27.35 -35.22
C ASN A 167 -5.48 -28.64 -34.55
N ALA A 168 -5.30 -28.71 -33.23
CA ALA A 168 -4.87 -29.97 -32.62
C ALA A 168 -5.97 -31.05 -32.67
N SER A 169 -5.58 -32.22 -33.19
CA SER A 169 -6.37 -33.46 -33.20
C SER A 169 -6.11 -34.35 -31.97
N ALA A 170 -5.30 -33.88 -31.03
CA ALA A 170 -4.92 -34.58 -29.80
C ALA A 170 -4.76 -33.58 -28.64
N ASP A 171 -4.70 -34.07 -27.41
CA ASP A 171 -4.45 -33.24 -26.24
C ASP A 171 -3.06 -32.59 -26.30
N GLN A 172 -3.01 -31.26 -26.27
CA GLN A 172 -1.76 -30.48 -26.30
C GLN A 172 -1.69 -29.56 -25.10
N PHE A 173 -0.48 -29.16 -24.71
CA PHE A 173 -0.31 -28.26 -23.58
C PHE A 173 0.92 -27.37 -23.74
N VAL A 174 0.89 -26.24 -23.04
CA VAL A 174 2.07 -25.42 -22.75
C VAL A 174 2.12 -25.18 -21.24
N ARG A 175 3.24 -25.54 -20.63
CA ARG A 175 3.55 -25.21 -19.23
C ARG A 175 4.37 -23.93 -19.18
N TYR A 176 4.08 -23.12 -18.17
CA TYR A 176 4.72 -21.84 -17.96
C TYR A 176 4.80 -21.55 -16.45
N ALA A 177 5.59 -20.54 -16.10
CA ALA A 177 5.59 -20.00 -14.75
C ALA A 177 5.69 -18.48 -14.80
N CYS A 178 5.12 -17.85 -13.78
CA CYS A 178 5.37 -16.46 -13.45
C CYS A 178 5.83 -16.37 -12.00
N GLY A 179 6.69 -15.39 -11.73
CA GLY A 179 7.25 -15.14 -10.42
C GLY A 179 7.36 -13.66 -10.09
N ILE A 180 7.38 -13.38 -8.79
CA ILE A 180 7.57 -12.04 -8.22
C ILE A 180 9.01 -11.95 -7.72
N PHE A 181 9.66 -10.86 -8.11
CA PHE A 181 11.05 -10.58 -7.76
C PHE A 181 11.11 -9.31 -6.93
N LEU A 182 11.89 -9.37 -5.85
CA LEU A 182 12.28 -8.20 -5.07
C LEU A 182 13.77 -7.99 -5.27
N ASN A 183 14.16 -6.81 -5.74
CA ASN A 183 15.56 -6.46 -6.03
C ASN A 183 16.25 -7.52 -6.89
N ASP A 184 15.59 -7.88 -8.00
CA ASP A 184 16.04 -8.91 -8.95
C ASP A 184 16.21 -10.32 -8.36
N GLN A 185 15.67 -10.60 -7.17
CA GLN A 185 15.67 -11.94 -6.57
C GLN A 185 14.25 -12.51 -6.50
N LEU A 186 14.07 -13.73 -6.99
CA LEU A 186 12.79 -14.44 -6.96
C LEU A 186 12.33 -14.67 -5.51
N LYS A 187 11.14 -14.19 -5.15
CA LYS A 187 10.53 -14.41 -3.83
C LYS A 187 9.31 -15.32 -3.88
N ALA A 188 8.65 -15.38 -5.03
CA ALA A 188 7.48 -16.22 -5.25
C ALA A 188 7.45 -16.73 -6.67
N VAL A 189 7.03 -17.97 -6.87
CA VAL A 189 6.82 -18.53 -8.21
C VAL A 189 5.60 -19.44 -8.18
N ARG A 190 4.79 -19.38 -9.23
CA ARG A 190 3.76 -20.37 -9.50
C ARG A 190 3.89 -20.82 -10.95
N ALA A 191 3.93 -22.13 -11.12
CA ALA A 191 3.84 -22.77 -12.43
C ALA A 191 2.39 -23.15 -12.71
N ASP A 192 2.02 -23.15 -13.98
CA ASP A 192 0.70 -23.58 -14.44
C ASP A 192 0.80 -24.17 -15.86
N GLN A 193 -0.29 -24.73 -16.33
CA GLN A 193 -0.42 -25.35 -17.64
C GLN A 193 -1.68 -24.83 -18.32
N ILE A 194 -1.56 -24.41 -19.58
CA ILE A 194 -2.70 -24.19 -20.46
C ILE A 194 -2.81 -25.36 -21.42
N ASN A 195 -4.02 -25.89 -21.55
CA ASN A 195 -4.32 -27.03 -22.40
C ASN A 195 -4.99 -26.58 -23.68
N GLY A 196 -4.65 -27.23 -24.78
CA GLY A 196 -5.43 -27.20 -26.00
C GLY A 196 -6.80 -27.83 -25.79
N VAL A 197 -7.75 -27.49 -26.64
CA VAL A 197 -9.08 -28.12 -26.64
C VAL A 197 -9.26 -28.74 -28.02
N VAL A 198 -9.29 -30.07 -28.05
CA VAL A 198 -9.38 -30.85 -29.28
C VAL A 198 -10.58 -30.40 -30.11
N ASN A 199 -10.35 -30.14 -31.40
CA ASN A 199 -11.36 -29.68 -32.36
C ASN A 199 -12.03 -28.32 -32.02
N LYS A 200 -11.46 -27.49 -31.15
CA LYS A 200 -12.00 -26.15 -30.85
C LYS A 200 -11.91 -25.20 -32.06
N GLY A 201 -10.92 -25.39 -32.92
CA GLY A 201 -10.70 -24.56 -34.11
C GLY A 201 -10.34 -23.10 -33.80
N GLN A 202 -10.02 -22.78 -32.54
CA GLN A 202 -9.79 -21.44 -32.02
C GLN A 202 -8.76 -21.47 -30.88
N LYS A 203 -8.09 -20.35 -30.65
CA LYS A 203 -7.12 -20.18 -29.55
C LYS A 203 -7.75 -20.45 -28.18
N ASN A 204 -6.94 -20.89 -27.22
CA ASN A 204 -7.40 -21.11 -25.85
C ASN A 204 -6.84 -20.07 -24.90
N GLN A 205 -7.67 -19.61 -23.97
CA GLN A 205 -7.34 -18.59 -22.99
C GLN A 205 -7.61 -19.11 -21.58
N SER A 206 -6.83 -18.65 -20.62
CA SER A 206 -7.01 -18.90 -19.20
C SER A 206 -6.58 -17.69 -18.38
N ILE A 207 -6.96 -17.66 -17.11
CA ILE A 207 -6.50 -16.67 -16.14
C ILE A 207 -5.48 -17.32 -15.21
N PHE A 208 -4.32 -16.69 -15.10
CA PHE A 208 -3.30 -17.06 -14.13
C PHE A 208 -3.37 -16.09 -12.94
N THR A 209 -3.29 -16.63 -11.73
CA THR A 209 -3.19 -15.83 -10.49
C THR A 209 -2.04 -16.35 -9.62
N LEU A 210 -1.17 -15.45 -9.17
CA LEU A 210 -0.14 -15.70 -8.18
C LEU A 210 -0.39 -14.77 -6.99
N LYS A 211 -0.65 -15.37 -5.82
CA LYS A 211 -0.73 -14.66 -4.54
C LYS A 211 0.41 -15.12 -3.65
N TYR A 212 1.11 -14.19 -3.02
CA TYR A 212 2.20 -14.51 -2.10
C TYR A 212 2.36 -13.43 -1.04
N VAL A 213 2.80 -13.82 0.16
CA VAL A 213 3.09 -12.89 1.25
C VAL A 213 4.55 -13.02 1.63
N VAL A 214 5.28 -11.91 1.62
CA VAL A 214 6.64 -11.83 2.15
C VAL A 214 6.56 -11.22 3.55
N GLU A 215 7.06 -11.93 4.55
CA GLU A 215 7.08 -11.45 5.93
C GLU A 215 8.47 -10.95 6.32
N ASN A 216 8.51 -9.96 7.20
CA ASN A 216 9.70 -9.45 7.89
C ASN A 216 10.83 -9.06 6.94
N LEU A 217 10.50 -8.31 5.88
CA LEU A 217 11.52 -7.69 5.03
C LEU A 217 12.38 -6.73 5.87
N PRO A 218 13.72 -6.74 5.72
CA PRO A 218 14.59 -5.77 6.37
C PRO A 218 14.15 -4.33 6.08
N ALA A 219 14.03 -3.51 7.13
CA ALA A 219 13.69 -2.10 6.99
C ALA A 219 14.89 -1.26 6.51
N VAL A 220 16.09 -1.63 6.95
CA VAL A 220 17.34 -0.93 6.64
C VAL A 220 18.41 -1.88 6.12
N ASP A 221 19.33 -1.36 5.34
CA ASP A 221 20.50 -2.09 4.87
C ASP A 221 21.61 -2.16 5.95
N ALA A 222 22.75 -2.74 5.60
CA ALA A 222 23.91 -2.85 6.49
C ALA A 222 24.47 -1.49 6.94
N SER A 223 24.13 -0.40 6.25
CA SER A 223 24.53 0.97 6.55
C SER A 223 23.44 1.75 7.32
N LEU A 224 22.39 1.06 7.80
CA LEU A 224 21.24 1.64 8.51
C LEU A 224 20.40 2.61 7.66
N VAL A 225 20.45 2.49 6.32
CA VAL A 225 19.66 3.31 5.41
C VAL A 225 18.38 2.58 5.00
N PRO A 226 17.20 3.25 4.96
CA PRO A 226 15.95 2.61 4.54
C PRO A 226 16.04 1.98 3.15
N ILE A 227 15.68 0.70 3.05
CA ILE A 227 15.74 -0.04 1.79
C ILE A 227 14.55 0.34 0.90
N THR A 228 14.83 0.62 -0.37
CA THR A 228 13.81 0.71 -1.41
C THR A 228 13.76 -0.62 -2.15
N TYR A 229 12.66 -1.35 -2.00
CA TYR A 229 12.43 -2.60 -2.72
C TYR A 229 11.86 -2.30 -4.11
N THR A 230 12.48 -2.87 -5.14
CA THR A 230 11.94 -2.88 -6.51
C THR A 230 11.25 -4.20 -6.79
N VAL A 231 10.01 -4.13 -7.25
CA VAL A 231 9.17 -5.27 -7.60
C VAL A 231 9.20 -5.48 -9.11
N LYS A 232 9.48 -6.70 -9.53
CA LYS A 232 9.30 -7.14 -10.92
C LYS A 232 8.44 -8.38 -10.98
N VAL A 233 7.71 -8.53 -12.09
CA VAL A 233 7.06 -9.79 -12.44
C VAL A 233 7.75 -10.34 -13.66
N GLY A 234 8.30 -11.55 -13.52
CA GLY A 234 8.91 -12.29 -14.62
C GLY A 234 8.05 -13.49 -14.98
N CYS A 235 7.90 -13.78 -16.28
CA CYS A 235 7.28 -15.01 -16.75
C CYS A 235 8.18 -15.75 -17.73
N ARG A 236 7.97 -17.06 -17.88
CA ARG A 236 8.68 -17.92 -18.83
C ARG A 236 7.88 -19.15 -19.24
N ARG A 237 8.12 -19.62 -20.46
CA ARG A 237 7.74 -20.97 -20.91
C ARG A 237 8.62 -22.01 -20.21
N ILE A 238 8.04 -23.15 -19.84
CA ILE A 238 8.74 -24.30 -19.23
C ILE A 238 8.85 -25.45 -20.21
N THR A 239 7.73 -25.89 -20.77
CA THR A 239 7.68 -27.02 -21.71
C THR A 239 6.38 -26.95 -22.51
N SER A 240 6.29 -27.74 -23.57
CA SER A 240 5.06 -27.96 -24.33
C SER A 240 5.01 -29.40 -24.82
N SER A 241 3.84 -29.87 -25.20
CA SER A 241 3.66 -31.21 -25.76
C SER A 241 4.33 -31.38 -27.12
N SER A 242 4.39 -30.32 -27.94
CA SER A 242 5.07 -30.32 -29.24
C SER A 242 5.40 -28.89 -29.71
N PRO A 243 6.22 -28.70 -30.77
CA PRO A 243 6.47 -27.38 -31.34
C PRO A 243 5.22 -26.82 -32.04
N GLY A 244 5.22 -25.52 -32.34
CA GLY A 244 4.16 -24.86 -33.12
C GLY A 244 3.09 -24.14 -32.28
N TYR A 245 3.02 -24.41 -30.97
CA TYR A 245 2.10 -23.74 -30.06
C TYR A 245 2.71 -22.43 -29.53
N HIS A 246 2.12 -21.30 -29.91
CA HIS A 246 2.48 -19.99 -29.34
C HIS A 246 1.93 -19.90 -27.91
N LEU A 247 2.63 -19.15 -27.07
CA LEU A 247 2.19 -18.80 -25.72
C LEU A 247 2.34 -17.30 -25.56
N ALA A 248 1.27 -16.64 -25.13
CA ALA A 248 1.26 -15.25 -24.74
C ALA A 248 0.77 -15.11 -23.29
N ILE A 249 1.37 -14.19 -22.56
CA ILE A 249 1.00 -13.85 -21.17
C ILE A 249 0.82 -12.35 -21.09
N GLY A 250 -0.31 -11.87 -20.57
CA GLY A 250 -0.59 -10.42 -20.48
C GLY A 250 -1.01 -9.78 -21.81
N THR A 251 -1.18 -10.57 -22.86
CA THR A 251 -1.42 -10.13 -24.24
C THR A 251 -1.94 -11.30 -25.08
N THR A 252 -2.32 -11.02 -26.32
CA THR A 252 -2.72 -12.04 -27.30
C THR A 252 -1.52 -12.63 -28.04
N THR A 253 -1.65 -13.85 -28.55
CA THR A 253 -0.63 -14.42 -29.43
C THR A 253 -0.65 -13.71 -30.78
N THR A 254 0.50 -13.62 -31.45
CA THR A 254 0.64 -12.85 -32.69
C THR A 254 0.29 -13.61 -33.97
N ASP A 255 -0.12 -14.87 -33.86
CA ASP A 255 -0.41 -15.76 -35.00
C ASP A 255 -1.91 -15.87 -35.30
N GLY A 256 -2.29 -15.88 -36.59
CA GLY A 256 -3.68 -16.07 -37.00
C GLY A 256 -4.65 -14.98 -36.52
N THR A 257 -5.95 -15.30 -36.47
CA THR A 257 -7.00 -14.37 -36.05
C THR A 257 -7.15 -14.38 -34.53
N ASN A 258 -7.18 -13.19 -33.92
CA ASN A 258 -7.38 -13.02 -32.48
C ASN A 258 -8.87 -12.99 -32.14
N VAL A 259 -9.27 -13.80 -31.15
CA VAL A 259 -10.62 -13.78 -30.56
C VAL A 259 -10.66 -12.91 -29.30
N ALA A 260 -9.56 -12.87 -28.55
CA ALA A 260 -9.34 -11.95 -27.43
C ALA A 260 -8.60 -10.68 -27.88
N ASN A 261 -8.49 -9.70 -26.99
CA ASN A 261 -7.65 -8.51 -27.18
C ASN A 261 -6.80 -8.24 -25.94
N ASN A 262 -5.84 -7.33 -26.05
CA ASN A 262 -4.90 -7.06 -24.97
C ASN A 262 -5.56 -6.50 -23.69
N PHE A 263 -6.68 -5.78 -23.81
CA PHE A 263 -7.45 -5.32 -22.66
C PHE A 263 -8.04 -6.48 -21.85
N MET A 264 -8.51 -7.54 -22.53
CA MET A 264 -9.02 -8.76 -21.89
C MET A 264 -7.89 -9.58 -21.25
N MET A 265 -6.72 -9.58 -21.89
CA MET A 265 -5.57 -10.41 -21.48
C MET A 265 -4.62 -9.71 -20.50
N LYS A 266 -4.85 -8.44 -20.19
CA LYS A 266 -3.93 -7.58 -19.44
C LYS A 266 -3.46 -8.18 -18.12
N SER A 267 -2.26 -7.80 -17.74
CA SER A 267 -1.69 -8.13 -16.45
C SER A 267 -2.03 -7.07 -15.41
N VAL A 268 -2.30 -7.49 -14.18
CA VAL A 268 -2.52 -6.65 -13.02
C VAL A 268 -1.59 -7.11 -11.91
N LEU A 269 -0.78 -6.19 -11.38
CA LEU A 269 0.02 -6.38 -10.17
C LEU A 269 -0.53 -5.47 -9.09
N LYS A 270 -0.96 -6.04 -7.97
CA LYS A 270 -1.29 -5.30 -6.75
C LYS A 270 -0.38 -5.74 -5.63
N PHE A 271 0.06 -4.80 -4.80
CA PHE A 271 0.71 -5.15 -3.54
C PHE A 271 0.40 -4.15 -2.43
N ASP A 272 0.30 -4.69 -1.21
CA ASP A 272 0.00 -3.94 0.01
C ASP A 272 1.14 -4.19 1.02
N VAL A 273 1.72 -3.11 1.56
CA VAL A 273 2.72 -3.18 2.64
C VAL A 273 2.00 -2.90 3.93
N THR A 274 2.12 -3.85 4.86
CA THR A 274 1.50 -3.80 6.18
C THR A 274 2.59 -3.85 7.23
N GLU A 275 2.62 -2.89 8.14
CA GLU A 275 3.62 -2.80 9.20
C GLU A 275 2.95 -2.86 10.56
N GLN A 276 3.61 -3.53 11.51
CA GLN A 276 3.16 -3.53 12.89
C GLN A 276 3.30 -2.13 13.49
N VAL A 277 2.33 -1.69 14.26
CA VAL A 277 2.34 -0.38 14.93
C VAL A 277 3.20 -0.46 16.19
N LYS A 278 4.17 0.46 16.28
CA LYS A 278 5.00 0.68 17.45
C LYS A 278 4.67 2.05 18.04
N VAL A 279 4.47 2.11 19.36
CA VAL A 279 4.43 3.39 20.06
C VAL A 279 5.87 3.88 20.20
N ILE A 280 6.14 5.06 19.63
CA ILE A 280 7.38 5.78 19.89
C ILE A 280 7.11 6.59 21.16
N TYR A 281 7.74 6.19 22.27
CA TYR A 281 7.78 6.98 23.51
C TYR A 281 8.82 8.10 23.40
#